data_AF-A0A7C9EBX7-F1
#
_entry.id   AF-A0A7C9EBX7-F1
#
_cell.length_a   1.000
_cell.length_b   1.000
_cell.length_c   1.000
_cell.angle_alpha   90.00
_cell.angle_beta   90.00
_cell.angle_gamma   90.00
#
_symmetry.space_group_name_H-M   'P 1'
#
loop_
_entity.id
_entity.type
_entity.pdbx_description
1 polymer ?
#
loop_
_entity_poly.entity_id
_entity_poly.type
_entity_poly.pdbx_seq_one_letter_code
_entity_poly.pdbx_strand_id
1 'polypeptide(L)'
;AICKIFYKYCKAKNIALHGGNFTLSYDTNIPRQTGLSGSSAIVCAALNCILDFYKVRHLVKVEERPNLILEAEKELGIVAGLQDRVVQVYGGLVFMDFNKSHMDRLGHGIYTQMDISLLPPLYLIYAENPSDSGKVHSTVRQRWLDRDDFIRSTMNEVANLAVEGRQALLAKDYAKLASLMNRNFDLRRSMFGDDALGALNVKMVEVPRELGAASKFTGSGGAVVAFCPDGPEQAAQLEDACKKAGFIVQPVQVVPSLLTEADPKI
;
A
#
# COMPACT_ATOMS: atom_id res chain seq x y z
N ALA A 1 -10.37 9.53 -16.08
CA ALA A 1 -9.16 8.85 -16.61
C ALA A 1 -9.39 7.36 -16.86
N ILE A 2 -9.81 6.57 -15.85
CA ILE A 2 -9.91 5.10 -15.97
C ILE A 2 -10.78 4.61 -17.14
N CYS A 3 -11.93 5.22 -17.41
CA CYS A 3 -12.77 4.83 -18.57
C CYS A 3 -12.01 4.94 -19.90
N LYS A 4 -11.21 6.00 -20.09
CA LYS A 4 -10.40 6.22 -21.30
C LYS A 4 -9.30 5.15 -21.42
N ILE A 5 -8.60 4.88 -20.32
CA ILE A 5 -7.53 3.86 -20.27
C ILE A 5 -8.11 2.47 -20.56
N PHE A 6 -9.21 2.12 -19.89
CA PHE A 6 -9.91 0.86 -20.10
C PHE A 6 -10.39 0.69 -21.55
N TYR A 7 -10.98 1.73 -22.14
CA TYR A 7 -11.40 1.71 -23.54
C TYR A 7 -10.22 1.48 -24.50
N LYS A 8 -9.10 2.18 -24.29
CA LYS A 8 -7.87 1.96 -25.07
C LYS A 8 -7.35 0.53 -24.93
N TYR A 9 -7.34 -0.02 -23.71
CA TYR A 9 -6.94 -1.40 -23.46
C TYR A 9 -7.83 -2.39 -24.21
N CYS A 10 -9.15 -2.25 -24.13
CA CYS A 10 -10.08 -3.13 -24.83
C CYS A 10 -9.89 -3.07 -26.34
N LYS A 11 -9.70 -1.87 -26.91
CA LYS A 11 -9.40 -1.70 -28.34
C LYS A 11 -8.10 -2.40 -28.74
N ALA A 12 -7.05 -2.30 -27.93
CA ALA A 12 -5.76 -2.93 -28.22
C ALA A 12 -5.82 -4.48 -28.12
N LYS A 13 -6.68 -5.01 -27.24
CA LYS A 13 -6.86 -6.45 -27.03
C LYS A 13 -8.02 -7.06 -27.83
N ASN A 14 -8.65 -6.28 -28.72
CA ASN A 14 -9.85 -6.67 -29.48
C ASN A 14 -11.01 -7.18 -28.61
N ILE A 15 -11.19 -6.61 -27.41
CA ILE A 15 -12.31 -6.91 -26.52
C ILE A 15 -13.50 -6.04 -26.95
N ALA A 16 -14.58 -6.67 -27.39
CA ALA A 16 -15.81 -5.98 -27.76
C ALA A 16 -16.54 -5.46 -26.51
N LEU A 17 -16.91 -4.18 -26.53
CA LEU A 17 -17.74 -3.55 -25.51
C LEU A 17 -19.14 -3.32 -26.09
N HIS A 18 -20.18 -3.70 -25.36
CA HIS A 18 -21.54 -3.37 -25.78
C HIS A 18 -21.81 -1.87 -25.68
N GLY A 19 -22.79 -1.37 -26.44
CA GLY A 19 -23.27 0.00 -26.30
C GLY A 19 -24.04 0.22 -25.00
N GLY A 20 -24.17 1.47 -24.57
CA GLY A 20 -24.94 1.84 -23.38
C GLY A 20 -24.32 3.00 -22.60
N ASN A 21 -25.17 3.77 -21.93
CA ASN A 21 -24.75 4.83 -21.03
C ASN A 21 -24.76 4.31 -19.59
N PHE A 22 -23.95 4.94 -18.73
CA PHE A 22 -23.96 4.68 -17.29
C PHE A 22 -23.66 5.97 -16.52
N THR A 23 -24.06 5.98 -15.26
CA THR A 23 -23.65 6.99 -14.27
C THR A 23 -22.72 6.30 -13.28
N LEU A 24 -21.61 6.94 -12.93
CA LEU A 24 -20.68 6.46 -11.92
C LEU A 24 -20.69 7.43 -10.74
N SER A 25 -20.95 6.92 -9.54
CA SER A 25 -20.89 7.63 -8.27
C SER A 25 -20.09 6.82 -7.27
N TYR A 26 -19.50 7.48 -6.28
CA TYR A 26 -18.75 6.82 -5.22
C TYR A 26 -18.99 7.53 -3.89
N ASP A 27 -18.88 6.76 -2.81
CA ASP A 27 -18.71 7.24 -1.44
C ASP A 27 -17.47 6.55 -0.86
N THR A 28 -16.80 7.20 0.09
CA THR A 28 -15.58 6.64 0.68
C THR A 28 -15.47 6.99 2.16
N ASN A 29 -15.13 5.98 2.95
CA ASN A 29 -14.77 6.13 4.36
C ASN A 29 -13.25 6.28 4.57
N ILE A 30 -12.45 6.27 3.49
CA ILE A 30 -10.99 6.43 3.58
C ILE A 30 -10.70 7.91 3.84
N PRO A 31 -10.14 8.28 5.01
CA PRO A 31 -9.89 9.67 5.32
C PRO A 31 -8.86 10.25 4.35
N ARG A 32 -9.04 11.52 3.97
CA ARG A 32 -8.11 12.19 3.05
C ARG A 32 -6.73 12.31 3.69
N GLN A 33 -5.68 12.15 2.87
CA GLN A 33 -4.28 12.39 3.25
C GLN A 33 -3.73 11.52 4.40
N THR A 34 -4.29 10.33 4.63
CA THR A 34 -3.82 9.40 5.67
C THR A 34 -2.85 8.33 5.19
N GLY A 35 -2.33 8.42 3.96
CA GLY A 35 -1.40 7.41 3.44
C GLY A 35 -2.00 6.01 3.23
N LEU A 36 -3.34 5.91 3.23
CA LEU A 36 -4.11 4.66 3.05
C LEU A 36 -4.53 4.39 1.60
N SER A 37 -3.86 5.02 0.63
CA SER A 37 -4.07 4.78 -0.80
C SER A 37 -5.50 5.02 -1.30
N GLY A 38 -6.20 6.02 -0.73
CA GLY A 38 -7.61 6.29 -1.07
C GLY A 38 -7.87 6.65 -2.53
N SER A 39 -6.93 7.33 -3.20
CA SER A 39 -7.10 7.71 -4.61
C SER A 39 -7.13 6.50 -5.54
N SER A 40 -6.14 5.62 -5.42
CA SER A 40 -6.03 4.41 -6.21
C SER A 40 -7.17 3.43 -5.90
N ALA A 41 -7.67 3.41 -4.65
CA ALA A 41 -8.82 2.60 -4.26
C ALA A 41 -10.10 3.00 -5.02
N ILE A 42 -10.36 4.31 -5.18
CA ILE A 42 -11.50 4.80 -5.98
C ILE A 42 -11.35 4.41 -7.45
N VAL A 43 -10.14 4.50 -8.00
CA VAL A 43 -9.86 4.08 -9.39
C VAL A 43 -10.04 2.57 -9.56
N CYS A 44 -9.60 1.77 -8.59
CA CYS A 44 -9.79 0.32 -8.57
C CYS A 44 -11.28 -0.06 -8.49
N ALA A 45 -12.05 0.60 -7.62
CA ALA A 45 -13.48 0.39 -7.51
C ALA A 45 -14.19 0.73 -8.84
N ALA A 46 -13.84 1.85 -9.47
CA ALA A 46 -14.37 2.23 -10.76
C ALA A 46 -14.02 1.20 -11.87
N LEU A 47 -12.79 0.68 -11.89
CA LEU A 47 -12.40 -0.39 -12.82
C LEU A 47 -13.27 -1.64 -12.61
N ASN A 48 -13.50 -2.06 -11.37
CA ASN A 48 -14.36 -3.21 -11.07
C ASN A 48 -15.79 -2.99 -11.61
N CYS A 49 -16.40 -1.83 -11.33
CA CYS A 49 -17.74 -1.51 -11.86
C CYS A 49 -17.78 -1.58 -13.40
N ILE A 50 -16.73 -1.09 -14.08
CA ILE A 50 -16.66 -1.08 -15.54
C ILE A 50 -16.50 -2.50 -16.10
N LEU A 51 -15.65 -3.34 -15.48
CA LEU A 51 -15.48 -4.74 -15.87
C LEU A 51 -16.80 -5.51 -15.80
N ASP A 52 -17.58 -5.26 -14.75
CA ASP A 52 -18.86 -5.93 -14.51
C ASP A 52 -19.97 -5.37 -15.40
N PHE A 53 -20.03 -4.04 -15.56
CA PHE A 53 -20.99 -3.37 -16.45
C PHE A 53 -20.88 -3.91 -17.87
N TYR A 54 -19.66 -3.98 -18.42
CA TYR A 54 -19.42 -4.50 -19.77
C TYR A 54 -19.37 -6.03 -19.85
N LYS A 55 -19.42 -6.74 -18.71
CA LYS A 55 -19.34 -8.21 -18.62
C LYS A 55 -18.05 -8.81 -19.19
N VAL A 56 -16.92 -8.10 -19.05
CA VAL A 56 -15.62 -8.50 -19.61
C VAL A 56 -14.56 -8.81 -18.55
N ARG A 57 -14.93 -8.93 -17.27
CA ARG A 57 -14.02 -9.31 -16.17
C ARG A 57 -13.14 -10.52 -16.49
N HIS A 58 -13.74 -11.54 -17.10
CA HIS A 58 -13.10 -12.79 -17.51
C HIS A 58 -12.15 -12.66 -18.72
N LEU A 59 -12.09 -11.48 -19.35
CA LEU A 59 -11.19 -11.19 -20.48
C LEU A 59 -10.01 -10.32 -20.06
N VAL A 60 -10.02 -9.78 -18.83
CA VAL A 60 -8.98 -8.90 -18.29
C VAL A 60 -8.27 -9.61 -17.15
N LYS A 61 -7.06 -10.09 -17.45
CA LYS A 61 -6.20 -10.82 -16.52
C LYS A 61 -5.93 -10.02 -15.26
N VAL A 62 -5.99 -10.67 -14.10
CA VAL A 62 -5.87 -10.01 -12.80
C VAL A 62 -4.55 -9.24 -12.66
N GLU A 63 -3.46 -9.80 -13.16
CA GLU A 63 -2.10 -9.24 -13.12
C GLU A 63 -1.94 -7.95 -13.93
N GLU A 64 -2.78 -7.75 -14.96
CA GLU A 64 -2.77 -6.55 -15.81
C GLU A 64 -3.59 -5.40 -15.20
N ARG A 65 -4.59 -5.69 -14.33
CA ARG A 65 -5.49 -4.67 -13.76
C ARG A 65 -4.77 -3.60 -12.92
N PRO A 66 -3.76 -3.92 -12.08
CA PRO A 66 -2.93 -2.91 -11.41
C PRO A 66 -2.34 -1.88 -12.37
N ASN A 67 -1.91 -2.30 -13.57
CA ASN A 67 -1.36 -1.38 -14.56
C ASN A 67 -2.43 -0.45 -15.14
N LEU A 68 -3.65 -0.93 -15.38
CA LEU A 68 -4.75 -0.08 -15.85
C LEU A 68 -5.06 1.04 -14.85
N ILE A 69 -5.04 0.72 -13.56
CA ILE A 69 -5.23 1.68 -12.47
C ILE A 69 -4.09 2.71 -12.46
N LEU A 70 -2.84 2.23 -12.52
CA LEU A 70 -1.65 3.09 -12.55
C LEU A 70 -1.64 4.04 -13.76
N GLU A 71 -1.98 3.55 -14.95
CA GLU A 71 -2.03 4.38 -16.16
C GLU A 71 -3.14 5.44 -16.07
N ALA A 72 -4.24 5.15 -15.37
CA ALA A 72 -5.28 6.15 -15.11
C ALA A 72 -4.81 7.26 -14.16
N GLU A 73 -3.99 6.95 -13.16
CA GLU A 73 -3.37 7.94 -12.28
C GLU A 73 -2.33 8.78 -13.04
N LYS A 74 -1.50 8.16 -13.88
CA LYS A 74 -0.51 8.86 -14.72
C LYS A 74 -1.16 9.81 -15.73
N GLU A 75 -2.30 9.43 -16.31
CA GLU A 75 -3.10 10.29 -17.19
C GLU A 75 -3.54 11.59 -16.48
N LEU A 76 -3.67 11.59 -15.16
CA LEU A 76 -3.97 12.77 -14.33
C LEU A 76 -2.71 13.52 -13.86
N GLY A 77 -1.51 13.10 -14.29
CA GLY A 77 -0.25 13.67 -13.86
C GLY A 77 0.18 13.27 -12.44
N ILE A 78 -0.45 12.24 -11.85
CA ILE A 78 -0.14 11.79 -10.50
C ILE A 78 1.09 10.89 -10.52
N VAL A 79 2.08 11.20 -9.67
CA VAL A 79 3.24 10.33 -9.42
C VAL A 79 2.84 9.25 -8.42
N ALA A 80 2.69 8.01 -8.89
CA ALA A 80 2.23 6.88 -8.06
C ALA A 80 3.26 5.74 -7.98
N GLY A 81 3.36 5.12 -6.80
CA GLY A 81 4.22 3.97 -6.51
C GLY A 81 3.57 2.63 -6.84
N LEU A 82 4.33 1.52 -6.80
CA LEU A 82 3.95 0.27 -7.48
C LEU A 82 2.96 -0.69 -6.76
N GLN A 83 2.63 -0.45 -5.50
CA GLN A 83 2.05 -1.50 -4.64
C GLN A 83 0.54 -1.36 -4.40
N ASP A 84 0.02 -0.13 -4.29
CA ASP A 84 -1.32 0.15 -3.73
C ASP A 84 -2.45 -0.59 -4.47
N ARG A 85 -2.60 -0.30 -5.76
CA ARG A 85 -3.42 -0.99 -6.76
C ARG A 85 -3.22 -2.50 -6.86
N VAL A 86 -2.06 -3.06 -6.48
CA VAL A 86 -1.91 -4.53 -6.46
C VAL A 86 -2.71 -5.10 -5.31
N VAL A 87 -2.48 -4.64 -4.07
CA VAL A 87 -3.25 -5.15 -2.92
C VAL A 87 -4.74 -4.81 -3.03
N GLN A 88 -5.10 -3.68 -3.65
CA GLN A 88 -6.51 -3.32 -3.88
C GLN A 88 -7.20 -4.25 -4.89
N VAL A 89 -6.49 -4.72 -5.93
CA VAL A 89 -7.05 -5.70 -6.89
C VAL A 89 -7.16 -7.09 -6.27
N TYR A 90 -6.14 -7.51 -5.53
CA TYR A 90 -6.04 -8.88 -5.01
C TYR A 90 -6.81 -9.10 -3.71
N GLY A 91 -6.89 -8.08 -2.84
CA GLY A 91 -7.34 -8.21 -1.45
C GLY A 91 -6.39 -9.08 -0.61
N GLY A 92 -6.71 -9.24 0.68
CA GLY A 92 -5.95 -10.09 1.60
C GLY A 92 -4.50 -9.64 1.81
N LEU A 93 -3.61 -10.62 2.01
CA LEU A 93 -2.18 -10.43 2.17
C LEU A 93 -1.47 -10.81 0.88
N VAL A 94 -0.63 -9.91 0.35
CA VAL A 94 0.06 -10.12 -0.93
C VAL A 94 1.55 -9.81 -0.78
N PHE A 95 2.39 -10.76 -1.13
CA PHE A 95 3.81 -10.53 -1.35
C PHE A 95 4.04 -10.15 -2.82
N MET A 96 4.73 -9.04 -3.05
CA MET A 96 4.89 -8.44 -4.38
C MET A 96 6.37 -8.39 -4.76
N ASP A 97 6.71 -8.93 -5.93
CA ASP A 97 8.03 -8.80 -6.53
C ASP A 97 7.93 -7.93 -7.81
N PHE A 98 8.57 -6.77 -7.74
CA PHE A 98 8.67 -5.80 -8.84
C PHE A 98 10.04 -5.82 -9.52
N ASN A 99 10.76 -6.95 -9.48
CA ASN A 99 12.05 -7.09 -10.16
C ASN A 99 11.95 -6.63 -11.62
N LYS A 100 12.88 -5.76 -12.03
CA LYS A 100 12.86 -5.13 -13.35
C LYS A 100 12.83 -6.16 -14.49
N SER A 101 13.62 -7.23 -14.39
CA SER A 101 13.67 -8.25 -15.45
C SER A 101 12.33 -8.98 -15.62
N HIS A 102 11.62 -9.24 -14.52
CA HIS A 102 10.29 -9.84 -14.55
C HIS A 102 9.26 -8.87 -15.14
N MET A 103 9.27 -7.63 -14.68
CA MET A 103 8.39 -6.56 -15.17
C MET A 103 8.58 -6.31 -16.68
N ASP A 104 9.83 -6.23 -17.15
CA ASP A 104 10.14 -5.99 -18.57
C ASP A 104 9.69 -7.16 -19.47
N ARG A 105 9.76 -8.40 -18.96
CA ARG A 105 9.36 -9.61 -19.70
C ARG A 105 7.84 -9.84 -19.70
N LEU A 106 7.19 -9.68 -18.54
CA LEU A 106 5.79 -10.05 -18.33
C LEU A 106 4.83 -8.85 -18.47
N GLY A 107 5.34 -7.62 -18.35
CA GLY A 107 4.54 -6.41 -18.27
C GLY A 107 3.95 -6.14 -16.89
N HIS A 108 4.16 -7.01 -15.91
CA HIS A 108 3.67 -6.89 -14.53
C HIS A 108 4.60 -7.61 -13.55
N GLY A 109 4.38 -7.38 -12.24
CA GLY A 109 5.15 -8.01 -11.18
C GLY A 109 4.65 -9.41 -10.86
N ILE A 110 5.36 -10.11 -9.99
CA ILE A 110 4.91 -11.40 -9.45
C ILE A 110 4.17 -11.11 -8.15
N TYR A 111 2.90 -11.49 -8.09
CA TYR A 111 2.02 -11.21 -6.96
C TYR A 111 1.58 -12.52 -6.31
N THR A 112 2.09 -12.81 -5.13
CA THR A 112 1.82 -14.04 -4.39
C THR A 112 0.83 -13.76 -3.28
N GLN A 113 -0.39 -14.27 -3.40
CA GLN A 113 -1.36 -14.25 -2.31
C GLN A 113 -0.89 -15.14 -1.16
N MET A 114 -1.05 -14.66 0.05
CA MET A 114 -0.70 -15.37 1.28
C MET A 114 -1.93 -15.49 2.18
N ASP A 115 -1.89 -16.45 3.08
CA ASP A 115 -2.92 -16.61 4.09
C ASP A 115 -2.90 -15.41 5.06
N ILE A 116 -4.06 -14.77 5.23
CA ILE A 116 -4.24 -13.64 6.15
C ILE A 116 -4.07 -14.07 7.61
N SER A 117 -4.24 -15.36 7.93
CA SER A 117 -4.04 -15.91 9.27
C SER A 117 -2.58 -15.85 9.75
N LEU A 118 -1.64 -15.55 8.84
CA LEU A 118 -0.24 -15.33 9.15
C LEU A 118 0.01 -13.97 9.82
N LEU A 119 -0.93 -13.02 9.72
CA LEU A 119 -0.78 -11.70 10.31
C LEU A 119 -1.08 -11.74 11.81
N PRO A 120 -0.24 -11.12 12.66
CA PRO A 120 -0.63 -10.88 14.05
C PRO A 120 -1.72 -9.79 14.11
N PRO A 121 -2.36 -9.57 15.28
CA PRO A 121 -3.19 -8.39 15.49
C PRO A 121 -2.39 -7.11 15.23
N LEU A 122 -2.92 -6.25 14.36
CA LEU A 122 -2.32 -4.96 13.99
C LEU A 122 -3.25 -3.81 14.37
N TYR A 123 -2.67 -2.65 14.61
CA TYR A 123 -3.39 -1.42 14.98
C TYR A 123 -3.04 -0.30 14.02
N LEU A 124 -4.07 0.31 13.42
CA LEU A 124 -3.97 1.50 12.61
C LEU A 124 -4.01 2.72 13.52
N ILE A 125 -3.05 3.62 13.35
CA ILE A 125 -2.93 4.86 14.10
C ILE A 125 -2.89 6.01 13.10
N TYR A 126 -3.73 7.03 13.28
CA TYR A 126 -3.76 8.19 12.39
C TYR A 126 -4.22 9.46 13.12
N ALA A 127 -3.99 10.61 12.49
CA ALA A 127 -4.50 11.90 12.96
C ALA A 127 -5.70 12.33 12.10
N GLU A 128 -6.69 12.99 12.70
CA GLU A 128 -7.89 13.50 12.00
C GLU A 128 -7.56 14.61 10.98
N ASN A 129 -6.59 15.46 11.33
CA ASN A 129 -6.09 16.55 10.48
C ASN A 129 -4.59 16.37 10.26
N PRO A 130 -4.16 15.42 9.39
CA PRO A 130 -2.75 15.25 9.11
C PRO A 130 -2.20 16.55 8.51
N SER A 131 -1.09 17.06 9.04
CA SER A 131 -0.40 18.18 8.43
C SER A 131 0.10 17.79 7.04
N ASP A 132 0.17 18.77 6.15
CA ASP A 132 0.48 18.66 4.70
C ASP A 132 1.96 18.23 4.47
N SER A 133 2.33 17.07 4.98
CA SER A 133 3.69 16.49 4.93
C SER A 133 4.09 16.00 3.54
N GLY A 134 3.17 16.03 2.56
CA GLY A 134 3.46 15.73 1.16
C GLY A 134 4.17 16.86 0.39
N LYS A 135 4.29 18.07 0.96
CA LYS A 135 4.87 19.25 0.28
C LYS A 135 6.36 19.48 0.54
N VAL A 136 6.99 18.67 1.39
CA VAL A 136 8.44 18.82 1.60
C VAL A 136 9.16 18.16 0.43
N HIS A 137 9.97 18.95 -0.28
CA HIS A 137 10.76 18.55 -1.44
C HIS A 137 11.79 17.46 -1.08
N SER A 138 11.36 16.22 -0.86
CA SER A 138 12.29 15.12 -0.67
C SER A 138 12.99 14.83 -1.99
N THR A 139 14.32 14.90 -2.00
CA THR A 139 15.16 14.68 -3.18
C THR A 139 15.50 13.21 -3.40
N VAL A 140 14.91 12.29 -2.62
CA VAL A 140 15.24 10.85 -2.61
C VAL A 140 15.20 10.26 -4.03
N ARG A 141 14.17 10.58 -4.82
CA ARG A 141 14.08 10.13 -6.22
C ARG A 141 15.21 10.68 -7.08
N GLN A 142 15.55 11.96 -6.93
CA GLN A 142 16.63 12.59 -7.69
C GLN A 142 17.98 11.97 -7.31
N ARG A 143 18.27 11.83 -6.01
CA ARG A 143 19.48 11.17 -5.50
C ARG A 143 19.63 9.73 -6.01
N TRP A 144 18.53 8.97 -6.08
CA TRP A 144 18.52 7.64 -6.68
C TRP A 144 18.93 7.66 -8.18
N LEU A 145 18.39 8.62 -8.95
CA LEU A 145 18.74 8.81 -10.36
C LEU A 145 20.21 9.22 -10.53
N ASP A 146 20.70 10.08 -9.64
CA ASP A 146 22.08 10.56 -9.59
C ASP A 146 23.08 9.51 -9.08
N ARG A 147 22.61 8.29 -8.79
CA ARG A 147 23.41 7.16 -8.34
C ARG A 147 24.03 7.32 -6.96
N ASP A 148 23.38 8.08 -6.08
CA ASP A 148 23.76 8.16 -4.68
C ASP A 148 23.82 6.76 -4.03
N ASP A 149 25.02 6.35 -3.60
CA ASP A 149 25.27 5.01 -3.07
C ASP A 149 24.48 4.72 -1.80
N PHE A 150 24.35 5.72 -0.91
CA PHE A 150 23.59 5.57 0.33
C PHE A 150 22.10 5.34 0.05
N ILE A 151 21.51 6.11 -0.87
CA ILE A 151 20.10 5.90 -1.25
C ILE A 151 19.91 4.55 -1.92
N ARG A 152 20.83 4.13 -2.79
CA ARG A 152 20.73 2.84 -3.49
C ARG A 152 20.88 1.65 -2.56
N SER A 153 21.89 1.66 -1.70
CA SER A 153 22.09 0.59 -0.71
C SER A 153 20.92 0.51 0.27
N THR A 154 20.42 1.65 0.73
CA THR A 154 19.29 1.69 1.67
C THR A 154 17.99 1.18 1.04
N MET A 155 17.70 1.55 -0.22
CA MET A 155 16.54 1.01 -0.94
C MET A 155 16.65 -0.50 -1.19
N ASN A 156 17.86 -1.01 -1.46
CA ASN A 156 18.09 -2.47 -1.54
C ASN A 156 17.83 -3.15 -0.20
N GLU A 157 18.25 -2.54 0.92
CA GLU A 157 17.93 -3.05 2.26
C GLU A 157 16.42 -3.04 2.50
N VAL A 158 15.70 -1.97 2.17
CA VAL A 158 14.24 -1.90 2.25
C VAL A 158 13.57 -3.03 1.46
N ALA A 159 14.07 -3.36 0.27
CA ALA A 159 13.56 -4.49 -0.51
C ALA A 159 13.82 -5.84 0.17
N ASN A 160 15.00 -6.05 0.76
CA ASN A 160 15.33 -7.27 1.50
C ASN A 160 14.48 -7.44 2.76
N LEU A 161 14.12 -6.35 3.46
CA LEU A 161 13.22 -6.42 4.62
C LEU A 161 11.86 -7.03 4.26
N ALA A 162 11.36 -6.81 3.03
CA ALA A 162 10.11 -7.43 2.59
C ALA A 162 10.26 -8.95 2.41
N VAL A 163 11.40 -9.41 1.88
CA VAL A 163 11.72 -10.84 1.72
C VAL A 163 11.84 -11.51 3.09
N GLU A 164 12.61 -10.92 4.01
CA GLU A 164 12.75 -11.39 5.39
C GLU A 164 11.41 -11.36 6.13
N GLY A 165 10.60 -10.31 5.91
CA GLY A 165 9.28 -10.17 6.53
C GLY A 165 8.32 -11.28 6.10
N ARG A 166 8.36 -11.68 4.83
CA ARG A 166 7.60 -12.85 4.35
C ARG A 166 8.04 -14.12 5.06
N GLN A 167 9.34 -14.34 5.23
CA GLN A 167 9.86 -15.52 5.94
C GLN A 167 9.44 -15.52 7.41
N ALA A 168 9.54 -14.38 8.08
CA ALA A 168 9.11 -14.20 9.47
C ALA A 168 7.62 -14.51 9.65
N LEU A 169 6.75 -14.04 8.75
CA LEU A 169 5.32 -14.35 8.77
C LEU A 169 5.05 -15.86 8.58
N LEU A 170 5.71 -16.49 7.60
CA LEU A 170 5.56 -17.93 7.34
C LEU A 170 6.03 -18.78 8.51
N ALA A 171 7.10 -18.36 9.20
CA ALA A 171 7.63 -19.02 10.38
C ALA A 171 6.91 -18.64 11.69
N LYS A 172 5.98 -17.66 11.63
CA LYS A 172 5.36 -17.02 12.80
C LYS A 172 6.39 -16.44 13.79
N ASP A 173 7.54 -16.01 13.30
CA ASP A 173 8.57 -15.31 14.07
C ASP A 173 8.21 -13.82 14.19
N TYR A 174 7.29 -13.54 15.11
CA TYR A 174 6.78 -12.18 15.30
C TYR A 174 7.79 -11.25 15.96
N ALA A 175 8.77 -11.78 16.70
CA ALA A 175 9.88 -10.98 17.23
C ALA A 175 10.73 -10.40 16.08
N LYS A 176 11.07 -11.24 15.09
CA LYS A 176 11.74 -10.78 13.88
C LYS A 176 10.86 -9.82 13.08
N LEU A 177 9.56 -10.09 12.94
CA LEU A 177 8.63 -9.18 12.26
C LEU A 177 8.61 -7.78 12.90
N ALA A 178 8.53 -7.70 14.23
CA ALA A 178 8.59 -6.45 14.99
C ALA A 178 9.89 -5.67 14.70
N SER A 179 11.04 -6.36 14.75
CA SER A 179 12.35 -5.76 14.41
C SER A 179 12.39 -5.23 12.97
N LEU A 180 11.89 -6.00 12.00
CA LEU A 180 11.85 -5.61 10.59
C LEU A 180 10.92 -4.42 10.33
N MET A 181 9.76 -4.36 11.00
CA MET A 181 8.85 -3.23 10.94
C MET A 181 9.55 -1.96 11.42
N ASN A 182 10.25 -2.04 12.55
CA ASN A 182 10.96 -0.88 13.10
C ASN A 182 12.08 -0.41 12.17
N ARG A 183 12.92 -1.35 11.73
CA ARG A 183 14.03 -1.09 10.81
C ARG A 183 13.54 -0.45 9.51
N ASN A 184 12.40 -0.89 8.97
CA ASN A 184 11.85 -0.32 7.74
C ASN A 184 11.58 1.19 7.85
N PHE A 185 11.03 1.65 8.99
CA PHE A 185 10.85 3.07 9.21
C PHE A 185 12.17 3.80 9.49
N ASP A 186 13.11 3.17 10.21
CA ASP A 186 14.42 3.80 10.47
C ASP A 186 15.18 4.09 9.17
N LEU A 187 15.15 3.15 8.22
CA LEU A 187 15.69 3.33 6.86
C LEU A 187 14.95 4.43 6.09
N ARG A 188 13.63 4.52 6.24
CA ARG A 188 12.86 5.61 5.64
C ARG A 188 13.28 6.96 6.22
N ARG A 189 13.37 7.05 7.55
CA ARG A 189 13.79 8.26 8.26
C ARG A 189 15.20 8.69 7.87
N SER A 190 16.14 7.76 7.70
CA SER A 190 17.50 8.06 7.26
C SER A 190 17.57 8.59 5.82
N MET A 191 16.70 8.11 4.91
CA MET A 191 16.67 8.56 3.52
C MET A 191 15.99 9.92 3.34
N PHE A 192 14.87 10.15 4.05
CA PHE A 192 14.02 11.32 3.85
C PHE A 192 14.36 12.48 4.81
N GLY A 193 14.77 12.17 6.04
CA GLY A 193 14.97 13.16 7.11
C GLY A 193 13.67 13.62 7.77
N ASP A 194 13.77 14.06 9.02
CA ASP A 194 12.62 14.41 9.86
C ASP A 194 11.81 15.58 9.31
N ASP A 195 12.47 16.55 8.66
CA ASP A 195 11.80 17.68 8.02
C ASP A 195 10.84 17.20 6.94
N ALA A 196 11.26 16.23 6.12
CA ALA A 196 10.42 15.67 5.07
C ALA A 196 9.34 14.74 5.58
N LEU A 197 9.61 14.02 6.67
CA LEU A 197 8.60 13.14 7.28
C LEU A 197 7.57 13.93 8.11
N GLY A 198 7.95 15.07 8.67
CA GLY A 198 7.13 15.92 9.52
C GLY A 198 7.04 15.41 10.96
N ALA A 199 7.21 16.33 11.91
CA ALA A 199 7.27 16.01 13.35
C ALA A 199 6.04 15.24 13.87
N LEU A 200 4.83 15.56 13.38
CA LEU A 200 3.60 14.85 13.78
C LEU A 200 3.63 13.37 13.36
N ASN A 201 4.08 13.07 12.15
CA ASN A 201 4.15 11.69 11.66
C ASN A 201 5.25 10.91 12.38
N VAL A 202 6.42 11.54 12.62
CA VAL A 202 7.49 10.90 13.40
C VAL A 202 6.98 10.58 14.81
N LYS A 203 6.35 11.54 15.49
CA LYS A 203 5.74 11.33 16.81
C LYS A 203 4.73 10.18 16.81
N MET A 204 3.92 10.04 15.75
CA MET A 204 2.94 8.94 15.62
C MET A 204 3.59 7.56 15.58
N VAL A 205 4.83 7.45 15.06
CA VAL A 205 5.61 6.21 15.08
C VAL A 205 6.25 5.99 16.44
N GLU A 206 6.85 7.04 17.03
CA GLU A 206 7.61 6.90 18.28
C GLU A 206 6.72 6.59 19.50
N VAL A 207 5.50 7.13 19.59
CA VAL A 207 4.61 6.89 20.74
C VAL A 207 4.35 5.39 21.00
N PRO A 208 3.98 4.57 20.00
CA PRO A 208 3.93 3.12 20.16
C PRO A 208 5.27 2.47 20.57
N ARG A 209 6.39 2.95 20.02
CA ARG A 209 7.72 2.36 20.25
C ARG A 209 8.23 2.58 21.65
N GLU A 210 7.90 3.70 22.28
CA GLU A 210 8.20 3.98 23.68
C GLU A 210 7.59 2.93 24.63
N LEU A 211 6.56 2.22 24.18
CA LEU A 211 5.89 1.14 24.91
C LEU A 211 6.35 -0.27 24.47
N GLY A 212 7.36 -0.37 23.62
CA GLY A 212 7.88 -1.64 23.08
C GLY A 212 7.12 -2.19 21.86
N ALA A 213 6.05 -1.52 21.40
CA ALA A 213 5.37 -1.93 20.18
C ALA A 213 6.24 -1.62 18.93
N ALA A 214 6.14 -2.46 17.91
CA ALA A 214 6.73 -2.15 16.62
C ALA A 214 5.78 -1.25 15.83
N SER A 215 6.31 -0.24 15.14
CA SER A 215 5.48 0.67 14.37
C SER A 215 6.23 1.24 13.16
N LYS A 216 5.48 1.49 12.09
CA LYS A 216 5.98 2.12 10.86
C LYS A 216 4.83 2.75 10.06
N PHE A 217 5.15 3.59 9.09
CA PHE A 217 4.14 4.13 8.18
C PHE A 217 3.43 3.03 7.37
N THR A 218 2.14 3.24 7.13
CA THR A 218 1.33 2.45 6.19
C THR A 218 1.67 2.77 4.73
N GLY A 219 2.10 4.01 4.47
CA GLY A 219 2.43 4.53 3.14
C GLY A 219 3.41 5.70 3.21
N SER A 220 3.07 6.81 2.53
CA SER A 220 3.96 7.99 2.46
C SER A 220 4.03 8.81 3.75
N GLY A 221 3.00 8.72 4.61
CA GLY A 221 2.80 9.49 5.85
C GLY A 221 1.30 9.63 6.17
N GLY A 222 0.95 10.22 7.31
CA GLY A 222 -0.44 10.46 7.72
C GLY A 222 -1.13 9.31 8.47
N ALA A 223 -0.58 8.09 8.40
CA ALA A 223 -0.96 6.98 9.26
C ALA A 223 0.21 6.00 9.49
N VAL A 224 0.09 5.25 10.58
CA VAL A 224 1.03 4.28 11.10
C VAL A 224 0.30 2.96 11.32
N VAL A 225 0.99 1.86 11.05
CA VAL A 225 0.58 0.53 11.52
C VAL A 225 1.49 0.13 12.67
N ALA A 226 0.90 -0.37 13.75
CA ALA A 226 1.59 -0.86 14.92
C ALA A 226 1.28 -2.34 15.18
N PHE A 227 2.25 -3.03 15.75
CA PHE A 227 2.17 -4.41 16.21
C PHE A 227 2.66 -4.48 17.67
N CYS A 228 1.86 -5.07 18.55
CA CYS A 228 2.18 -5.24 19.96
C CYS A 228 2.66 -6.68 20.23
N PRO A 229 3.98 -6.97 20.24
CA PRO A 229 4.50 -8.31 20.47
C PRO A 229 4.18 -8.87 21.87
N ASP A 230 3.98 -8.00 22.86
CA ASP A 230 3.70 -8.40 24.25
C ASP A 230 2.19 -8.60 24.50
N GLY A 231 1.37 -8.50 23.45
CA GLY A 231 -0.03 -8.89 23.48
C GLY A 231 -0.99 -7.77 23.93
N PRO A 232 -2.20 -8.16 24.39
CA PRO A 232 -3.32 -7.22 24.59
C PRO A 232 -3.08 -6.11 25.63
N GLU A 233 -2.28 -6.36 26.66
CA GLU A 233 -1.97 -5.35 27.68
C GLU A 233 -1.15 -4.18 27.09
N GLN A 234 -0.12 -4.50 26.28
CA GLN A 234 0.64 -3.50 25.54
C GLN A 234 -0.25 -2.76 24.52
N ALA A 235 -1.21 -3.44 23.89
CA ALA A 235 -2.17 -2.80 23.01
C ALA A 235 -3.08 -1.79 23.74
N ALA A 236 -3.54 -2.11 24.95
CA ALA A 236 -4.31 -1.18 25.77
C ALA A 236 -3.48 0.05 26.19
N GLN A 237 -2.22 -0.15 26.59
CA GLN A 237 -1.29 0.93 26.90
C GLN A 237 -1.01 1.82 25.67
N LEU A 238 -0.83 1.20 24.50
CA LEU A 238 -0.66 1.90 23.23
C LEU A 238 -1.87 2.77 22.90
N GLU A 239 -3.08 2.22 23.03
CA GLU A 239 -4.31 2.95 22.77
C GLU A 239 -4.44 4.19 23.67
N ASP A 240 -4.17 4.05 24.96
CA ASP A 240 -4.17 5.16 25.92
C ASP A 240 -3.11 6.23 25.60
N ALA A 241 -1.88 5.81 25.28
CA ALA A 241 -0.79 6.73 24.94
C ALA A 241 -1.06 7.48 23.63
N CYS A 242 -1.54 6.79 22.60
CA CYS A 242 -1.92 7.40 21.33
C CYS A 242 -3.06 8.40 21.50
N LYS A 243 -4.11 8.06 22.27
CA LYS A 243 -5.21 8.99 22.58
C LYS A 243 -4.71 10.24 23.30
N LYS A 244 -3.85 10.10 24.32
CA LYS A 244 -3.22 11.23 25.03
C LYS A 244 -2.37 12.09 24.09
N ALA A 245 -1.74 11.48 23.09
CA ALA A 245 -0.96 12.17 22.08
C ALA A 245 -1.82 12.82 20.96
N GLY A 246 -3.14 12.64 20.98
CA GLY A 246 -4.07 13.22 20.00
C GLY A 246 -4.25 12.36 18.73
N PHE A 247 -3.93 11.06 18.81
CA PHE A 247 -4.10 10.12 17.69
C PHE A 247 -5.31 9.22 17.89
N ILE A 248 -5.90 8.80 16.78
CA ILE A 248 -6.96 7.78 16.74
C ILE A 248 -6.29 6.43 16.52
N VAL A 249 -6.78 5.41 17.24
CA VAL A 249 -6.33 4.02 17.11
C VAL A 249 -7.51 3.15 16.73
N GLN A 250 -7.31 2.26 15.76
CA GLN A 250 -8.30 1.28 15.33
C GLN A 250 -7.64 -0.09 15.13
N PRO A 251 -8.21 -1.19 15.65
CA PRO A 251 -7.78 -2.53 15.28
C PRO A 251 -7.92 -2.73 13.76
N VAL A 252 -6.87 -3.26 13.11
CA VAL A 252 -6.90 -3.54 11.69
C VAL A 252 -7.76 -4.77 11.44
N GLN A 253 -8.75 -4.61 10.56
CA GLN A 253 -9.53 -5.72 10.03
C GLN A 253 -9.04 -6.05 8.62
N VAL A 254 -8.45 -7.23 8.47
CA VAL A 254 -7.92 -7.68 7.18
C VAL A 254 -9.04 -8.40 6.42
N VAL A 255 -9.47 -7.82 5.31
CA VAL A 255 -10.43 -8.43 4.40
C VAL A 255 -9.71 -9.52 3.58
N PRO A 256 -10.31 -10.71 3.36
CA PRO A 256 -9.73 -11.74 2.50
C PRO A 256 -9.58 -11.29 1.04
N SER A 257 -9.10 -12.18 0.19
CA SER A 257 -9.00 -11.89 -1.25
C SER A 257 -10.36 -11.48 -1.82
N LEU A 258 -10.33 -10.49 -2.71
CA LEU A 258 -11.49 -10.04 -3.47
C LEU A 258 -11.64 -10.76 -4.82
N LEU A 259 -10.70 -11.66 -5.14
CA LEU A 259 -10.71 -12.42 -6.38
C LEU A 259 -11.67 -13.60 -6.27
N THR A 260 -12.38 -13.85 -7.37
CA THR A 260 -13.36 -14.93 -7.52
C THR A 260 -12.93 -15.90 -8.62
N GLU A 261 -13.68 -16.98 -8.83
CA GLU A 261 -13.47 -17.89 -9.96
C GLU A 261 -13.63 -17.19 -11.33
N ALA A 262 -14.35 -16.07 -11.38
CA ALA A 262 -14.52 -15.26 -12.59
C ALA A 262 -13.30 -14.39 -12.92
N ASP A 263 -12.28 -14.37 -12.06
CA ASP A 263 -11.08 -13.57 -12.20
C ASP A 263 -9.91 -14.42 -12.73
N PRO A 264 -9.67 -14.43 -14.05
CA PRO A 264 -8.65 -15.26 -14.66
C PRO A 264 -7.25 -14.78 -14.26
N LYS A 265 -6.48 -15.72 -13.70
CA LYS A 265 -5.04 -15.58 -13.48
C LYS A 265 -4.28 -16.07 -14.72
N ILE A 266 -3.00 -15.72 -14.80
CA ILE A 266 -2.10 -16.22 -15.86
C ILE A 266 -1.83 -17.72 -15.70
#